data_AF-A0A9D4XUU6-F1
#
_entry.id   AF-A0A9D4XUU6-F1
#
_cell.length_a   1.000
_cell.length_b   1.000
_cell.length_c   1.000
_cell.angle_alpha   90.00
_cell.angle_beta   90.00
_cell.angle_gamma   90.00
#
_symmetry.space_group_name_H-M   'P 1'
#
loop_
_entity.id
_entity.type
_entity.pdbx_description
1 polymer ?
#
loop_
_entity_poly.entity_id
_entity_poly.type
_entity_poly.pdbx_seq_one_letter_code
_entity_poly.pdbx_strand_id
1 'polypeptide(L)'
;RLRNCAFVDFKNDMLASQAQRQLNGLKFLGKVLSAEKASKPIANEEKSSGAQLGKDSNTPAVKNENVTKPIDGDTKSGGLPIQEPIAHRLGVDYPFPPHLEYAYPPPDGNILTNIVNALIAVPRFYTQVLHLMNKMNIPPPFRMALPTPPLPPEVPAPPLPPPHSVTAKPQSADMSSDESEMGSSDE
;
A
#
# COMPACT_ATOMS: atom_id res chain seq x y z
N ARG A 1 -13.01 16.75 -13.65
CA ARG A 1 -12.71 15.44 -12.99
C ARG A 1 -13.71 15.23 -11.86
N LEU A 2 -14.44 14.12 -11.86
CA LEU A 2 -15.27 13.71 -10.72
C LEU A 2 -14.32 13.43 -9.53
N ARG A 3 -14.63 14.00 -8.37
CA ARG A 3 -13.85 13.83 -7.13
C ARG A 3 -14.70 13.05 -6.14
N ASN A 4 -14.08 12.17 -5.35
CA ASN A 4 -14.75 11.34 -4.35
C ASN A 4 -15.77 10.34 -4.94
N CYS A 5 -15.52 9.84 -6.14
CA CYS A 5 -16.35 8.81 -6.79
C CYS A 5 -15.45 7.64 -7.21
N ALA A 6 -15.98 6.41 -7.13
CA ALA A 6 -15.32 5.21 -7.61
C ALA A 6 -16.32 4.37 -8.41
N PHE A 7 -15.83 3.67 -9.42
CA PHE A 7 -16.62 2.74 -10.22
C PHE A 7 -16.11 1.33 -9.96
N VAL A 8 -17.03 0.38 -9.81
CA VAL A 8 -16.72 -1.01 -9.53
C VAL A 8 -17.56 -1.89 -10.44
N ASP A 9 -16.88 -2.71 -11.24
CA ASP A 9 -17.52 -3.68 -12.11
C ASP A 9 -17.69 -5.02 -11.39
N PHE A 10 -18.90 -5.58 -11.47
CA PHE A 10 -19.22 -6.88 -10.91
C PHE A 10 -19.47 -7.89 -12.03
N LYS A 11 -18.99 -9.12 -11.84
CA LYS A 11 -19.18 -10.22 -12.82
C LYS A 11 -20.66 -10.57 -13.03
N ASN A 12 -21.47 -10.44 -11.98
CA ASN A 12 -22.88 -10.85 -11.97
C ASN A 12 -23.77 -9.76 -11.36
N ASP A 13 -24.99 -9.64 -11.88
CA ASP A 13 -26.00 -8.68 -11.41
C ASP A 13 -26.39 -8.89 -9.93
N MET A 14 -26.44 -10.16 -9.51
CA MET A 14 -26.74 -10.53 -8.12
C MET A 14 -25.70 -9.98 -7.13
N LEU A 15 -24.42 -10.03 -7.51
CA LEU A 15 -23.32 -9.50 -6.68
C LEU A 15 -23.35 -7.97 -6.64
N ALA A 16 -23.63 -7.32 -7.78
CA ALA A 16 -23.81 -5.87 -7.83
C ALA A 16 -24.96 -5.42 -6.93
N SER A 17 -26.10 -6.11 -6.97
CA SER A 17 -27.28 -5.82 -6.15
C SER A 17 -27.05 -6.09 -4.66
N GLN A 18 -26.24 -7.09 -4.33
CA GLN A 18 -25.83 -7.35 -2.94
C GLN A 18 -24.89 -6.25 -2.44
N ALA A 19 -23.86 -5.89 -3.22
CA ALA A 19 -22.92 -4.83 -2.86
C ALA A 19 -23.62 -3.47 -2.72
N GLN A 20 -24.56 -3.14 -3.61
CA GLN A 20 -25.35 -1.90 -3.52
C GLN A 20 -26.09 -1.81 -2.19
N ARG A 21 -26.78 -2.88 -1.78
CA ARG A 21 -27.51 -2.93 -0.51
C ARG A 21 -26.61 -2.80 0.72
N GLN A 22 -25.39 -3.33 0.65
CA GLN A 22 -24.44 -3.28 1.77
C GLN A 22 -23.71 -1.95 1.87
N LEU A 23 -23.39 -1.31 0.74
CA LEU A 23 -22.57 -0.11 0.68
C LEU A 23 -23.38 1.18 0.75
N ASN A 24 -24.61 1.20 0.23
CA ASN A 24 -25.43 2.40 0.24
C ASN A 24 -25.81 2.77 1.69
N GLY A 25 -25.41 3.96 2.14
CA GLY A 25 -25.62 4.42 3.52
C GLY A 25 -24.51 4.04 4.50
N LEU A 26 -23.48 3.31 4.07
CA LEU A 26 -22.38 2.91 4.94
C LEU A 26 -21.50 4.12 5.29
N LYS A 27 -21.16 4.27 6.58
CA LYS A 27 -20.26 5.33 7.05
C LYS A 27 -18.81 4.90 6.93
N PHE A 28 -18.02 5.64 6.16
CA PHE A 28 -16.58 5.43 5.97
C PHE A 28 -15.84 6.77 6.10
N LEU A 29 -14.82 6.83 6.97
CA LEU A 29 -14.03 8.04 7.23
C LEU A 29 -14.87 9.29 7.53
N GLY A 30 -15.95 9.13 8.31
CA GLY A 30 -16.85 10.23 8.67
C GLY A 30 -17.77 10.72 7.54
N LYS A 31 -17.81 10.03 6.40
CA LYS A 31 -18.70 10.31 5.27
C LYS A 31 -19.64 9.13 5.02
N VAL A 32 -20.82 9.39 4.48
CA VAL A 32 -21.78 8.34 4.09
C VAL A 32 -21.61 8.04 2.61
N LEU A 33 -21.47 6.76 2.27
CA LEU A 33 -21.36 6.30 0.90
C LEU A 33 -22.73 6.25 0.23
N SER A 34 -22.80 6.68 -1.03
CA SER A 34 -23.96 6.47 -1.91
C SER A 34 -23.56 5.47 -2.99
N ALA A 35 -24.30 4.38 -3.10
CA ALA A 35 -24.05 3.34 -4.09
C ALA A 35 -25.24 3.22 -5.04
N GLU A 36 -24.99 3.47 -6.32
CA GLU A 36 -25.98 3.39 -7.39
C GLU A 36 -25.50 2.40 -8.46
N LYS A 37 -26.43 1.59 -8.97
CA LYS A 37 -26.18 0.70 -10.08
C LYS A 37 -26.29 1.50 -11.38
N ALA A 38 -25.29 1.40 -12.25
CA ALA A 38 -25.33 2.05 -13.55
C ALA A 38 -26.53 1.53 -14.37
N SER A 39 -27.55 2.38 -14.54
CA SER A 39 -28.62 2.15 -15.50
C SER A 39 -28.05 2.44 -16.89
N LYS A 40 -27.93 1.40 -17.72
CA LYS A 40 -27.74 1.64 -19.15
C LYS A 40 -28.91 2.50 -19.62
N PRO A 41 -28.69 3.62 -20.31
CA PRO A 41 -29.78 4.32 -20.98
C PRO A 41 -30.24 3.43 -22.12
N ILE A 42 -31.28 2.66 -21.85
CA ILE A 42 -32.05 1.97 -22.90
C ILE A 42 -32.90 3.05 -23.53
N ALA A 43 -32.61 3.38 -24.79
CA ALA A 43 -33.56 4.06 -25.64
C ALA A 43 -34.86 3.22 -25.68
N ASN A 44 -35.95 3.83 -25.22
CA ASN A 44 -37.37 3.44 -25.22
C ASN A 44 -37.80 2.16 -25.98
N GLU A 45 -38.58 1.28 -25.34
CA GLU A 45 -40.06 1.17 -25.51
C GLU A 45 -40.68 -0.01 -24.71
N GLU A 46 -41.72 0.34 -23.94
CA GLU A 46 -43.01 -0.34 -23.65
C GLU A 46 -43.20 -1.86 -23.40
N LYS A 47 -43.84 -2.12 -22.24
CA LYS A 47 -45.05 -2.95 -21.94
C LYS A 47 -44.96 -4.45 -21.60
N SER A 48 -45.46 -4.70 -20.37
CA SER A 48 -46.50 -5.67 -19.95
C SER A 48 -46.12 -6.97 -19.20
N SER A 49 -46.62 -7.03 -17.96
CA SER A 49 -47.33 -8.12 -17.24
C SER A 49 -46.75 -9.53 -17.13
N GLY A 50 -46.85 -10.11 -15.91
CA GLY A 50 -47.37 -11.48 -15.76
C GLY A 50 -46.62 -12.44 -14.82
N ALA A 51 -47.16 -12.58 -13.60
CA ALA A 51 -47.18 -13.71 -12.66
C ALA A 51 -46.44 -15.06 -12.90
N GLN A 52 -45.82 -15.51 -11.80
CA GLN A 52 -45.91 -16.84 -11.15
C GLN A 52 -45.13 -18.10 -11.63
N LEU A 53 -44.60 -18.77 -10.58
CA LEU A 53 -44.45 -20.21 -10.31
C LEU A 53 -43.47 -21.10 -11.12
N GLY A 54 -42.53 -21.70 -10.39
CA GLY A 54 -42.44 -23.16 -10.36
C GLY A 54 -41.15 -23.83 -10.86
N LYS A 55 -40.53 -24.58 -9.92
CA LYS A 55 -40.12 -25.99 -10.06
C LYS A 55 -38.67 -26.32 -10.47
N ASP A 56 -37.93 -26.71 -9.44
CA ASP A 56 -37.14 -27.96 -9.25
C ASP A 56 -36.33 -28.52 -10.44
N SER A 57 -35.02 -28.72 -10.25
CA SER A 57 -34.46 -30.04 -9.89
C SER A 57 -32.95 -30.16 -10.15
N ASN A 58 -32.31 -30.94 -9.27
CA ASN A 58 -31.16 -31.81 -9.50
C ASN A 58 -29.72 -31.25 -9.45
N THR A 59 -29.13 -31.42 -8.26
CA THR A 59 -27.76 -31.89 -8.01
C THR A 59 -27.53 -33.29 -8.63
N PRO A 60 -26.27 -33.67 -8.94
CA PRO A 60 -25.39 -34.35 -7.97
C PRO A 60 -23.93 -33.80 -8.02
N ALA A 61 -23.29 -33.46 -6.90
CA ALA A 61 -22.50 -34.35 -6.03
C ALA A 61 -21.48 -35.23 -6.77
N VAL A 62 -20.17 -34.88 -6.71
CA VAL A 62 -19.05 -35.77 -6.33
C VAL A 62 -17.87 -34.91 -5.83
N LYS A 63 -17.44 -35.20 -4.60
CA LYS A 63 -16.20 -34.73 -3.94
C LYS A 63 -14.98 -35.37 -4.61
N ASN A 64 -13.80 -34.76 -4.49
CA ASN A 64 -12.60 -35.49 -4.05
C ASN A 64 -11.48 -34.50 -3.69
N GLU A 65 -11.10 -34.55 -2.42
CA GLU A 65 -9.85 -34.04 -1.88
C GLU A 65 -8.70 -34.90 -2.39
N ASN A 66 -7.56 -34.31 -2.75
CA ASN A 66 -6.29 -34.91 -2.36
C ASN A 66 -5.16 -33.86 -2.33
N VAL A 67 -4.62 -33.69 -1.13
CA VAL A 67 -3.32 -33.12 -0.81
C VAL A 67 -2.23 -34.05 -1.35
N THR A 68 -1.16 -33.56 -1.98
CA THR A 68 0.26 -33.90 -1.69
C THR A 68 1.21 -32.98 -2.49
N LYS A 69 2.33 -32.61 -1.85
CA LYS A 69 3.43 -31.72 -2.24
C LYS A 69 4.34 -32.27 -3.40
N PRO A 70 5.60 -31.81 -3.52
CA PRO A 70 6.12 -30.83 -4.48
C PRO A 70 6.90 -31.51 -5.62
N ILE A 71 7.05 -30.84 -6.76
CA ILE A 71 8.01 -31.28 -7.78
C ILE A 71 8.86 -30.08 -8.17
N ASP A 72 10.10 -30.11 -7.67
CA ASP A 72 11.23 -29.41 -8.26
C ASP A 72 11.36 -29.81 -9.73
N GLY A 73 11.42 -28.80 -10.59
CA GLY A 73 11.53 -28.96 -12.03
C GLY A 73 12.14 -27.71 -12.62
N ASP A 74 13.47 -27.67 -12.56
CA ASP A 74 14.34 -26.71 -13.22
C ASP A 74 13.94 -26.59 -14.71
N THR A 75 13.27 -25.50 -15.07
CA THR A 75 13.03 -25.13 -16.46
C THR A 75 13.18 -23.63 -16.60
N LYS A 76 14.30 -23.26 -17.21
CA LYS A 76 14.61 -21.94 -17.73
C LYS A 76 13.43 -21.40 -18.53
N SER A 77 12.65 -20.54 -17.91
CA SER A 77 11.77 -19.59 -18.56
C SER A 77 12.31 -18.22 -18.17
N GLY A 78 12.54 -17.34 -19.14
CA GLY A 78 12.93 -15.95 -18.92
C GLY A 78 11.82 -15.21 -18.18
N GLY A 79 11.75 -15.45 -16.87
CA GLY A 79 10.70 -14.96 -16.00
C GLY A 79 10.77 -13.45 -15.95
N LEU A 80 9.74 -12.80 -16.47
CA LEU A 80 9.36 -11.48 -15.99
C LEU A 80 9.35 -11.53 -14.46
N PRO A 81 9.86 -10.49 -13.76
CA PRO A 81 9.98 -10.51 -12.32
C PRO A 81 8.61 -10.90 -11.76
N ILE A 82 8.61 -12.00 -11.00
CA ILE A 82 7.44 -12.49 -10.26
C ILE A 82 6.87 -11.26 -9.56
N GLN A 83 5.69 -10.81 -9.98
CA GLN A 83 5.01 -9.71 -9.32
C GLN A 83 4.66 -10.23 -7.93
N GLU A 84 5.45 -9.87 -6.93
CA GLU A 84 5.11 -10.07 -5.53
C GLU A 84 4.27 -8.85 -5.10
N PRO A 85 2.95 -9.01 -4.88
CA PRO A 85 2.10 -7.94 -4.41
C PRO A 85 2.63 -7.31 -3.12
N ILE A 86 2.79 -5.99 -3.15
CA ILE A 86 3.26 -5.17 -2.02
C ILE A 86 2.44 -5.43 -0.76
N ALA A 87 1.13 -5.68 -0.90
CA ALA A 87 0.27 -6.07 0.21
C ALA A 87 -0.92 -6.94 -0.22
N HIS A 88 -0.66 -8.24 -0.44
CA HIS A 88 -1.68 -9.25 -0.76
C HIS A 88 -2.92 -9.19 0.13
N ARG A 89 -2.75 -8.98 1.44
CA ARG A 89 -3.85 -8.96 2.43
C ARG A 89 -4.79 -7.76 2.27
N LEU A 90 -4.34 -6.72 1.58
CA LEU A 90 -5.09 -5.48 1.34
C LEU A 90 -5.60 -5.40 -0.11
N GLY A 91 -5.42 -6.44 -0.92
CA GLY A 91 -5.79 -6.43 -2.34
C GLY A 91 -4.94 -5.47 -3.19
N VAL A 92 -3.79 -5.02 -2.67
CA VAL A 92 -2.86 -4.17 -3.41
C VAL A 92 -1.96 -5.07 -4.23
N ASP A 93 -2.47 -5.42 -5.41
CA ASP A 93 -1.75 -6.13 -6.48
C ASP A 93 -1.08 -5.09 -7.40
N TYR A 94 -0.06 -4.43 -6.84
CA TYR A 94 0.81 -3.55 -7.59
C TYR A 94 2.24 -4.08 -7.45
N PRO A 95 2.94 -4.40 -8.56
CA PRO A 95 4.34 -4.78 -8.48
C PRO A 95 5.16 -3.58 -7.99
N PHE A 96 6.19 -3.83 -7.18
CA PHE A 96 7.12 -2.77 -6.81
C PHE A 96 7.65 -2.13 -8.11
N PRO A 97 7.53 -0.80 -8.27
CA PRO A 97 7.79 -0.16 -9.55
C PRO A 97 9.23 -0.46 -9.99
N PRO A 98 9.45 -1.09 -11.17
CA PRO A 98 10.75 -1.64 -11.54
C PRO A 98 11.82 -0.58 -11.80
N HIS A 99 11.41 0.69 -11.94
CA HIS A 99 12.27 1.84 -12.16
C HIS A 99 12.38 2.75 -10.93
N LEU A 100 11.79 2.35 -9.78
CA LEU A 100 11.94 3.10 -8.54
C LEU A 100 13.23 2.64 -7.86
N GLU A 101 14.29 3.40 -8.10
CA GLU A 101 15.56 3.22 -7.44
C GLU A 101 15.61 4.12 -6.20
N TYR A 102 15.90 3.53 -5.05
CA TYR A 102 16.18 4.31 -3.86
C TYR A 102 17.63 4.79 -3.91
N ALA A 103 17.83 6.08 -4.12
CA ALA A 103 19.15 6.69 -3.99
C ALA A 103 19.56 6.69 -2.52
N TYR A 104 20.56 5.88 -2.16
CA TYR A 104 21.12 5.91 -0.81
C TYR A 104 22.04 7.12 -0.67
N PRO A 105 21.80 8.00 0.32
CA PRO A 105 22.74 9.07 0.61
C PRO A 105 24.09 8.49 1.05
N PRO A 106 25.20 9.25 0.89
CA PRO A 106 26.49 8.88 1.47
C PRO A 106 26.38 8.63 2.99
N PRO A 107 27.21 7.76 3.56
CA PRO A 107 27.20 7.50 4.99
C PRO A 107 27.56 8.77 5.77
N ASP A 108 26.63 9.25 6.59
CA ASP A 108 26.79 10.37 7.53
C ASP A 108 26.58 9.89 8.97
N GLY A 109 27.14 10.60 9.95
CA GLY A 109 27.00 10.30 11.37
C GLY A 109 25.54 10.20 11.83
N ASN A 110 24.63 11.02 11.28
CA ASN A 110 23.21 10.92 11.59
C ASN A 110 22.59 9.63 11.06
N ILE A 111 22.94 9.25 9.83
CA ILE A 111 22.45 8.02 9.19
C ILE A 111 22.94 6.80 9.96
N LEU A 112 24.23 6.77 10.32
CA LEU A 112 24.82 5.69 11.11
C LEU A 112 24.16 5.57 12.48
N THR A 113 23.94 6.69 13.17
CA THR A 113 23.22 6.75 14.45
C THR A 113 21.82 6.16 14.33
N ASN A 114 21.07 6.54 13.30
CA ASN A 114 19.72 6.04 13.07
C ASN A 114 19.70 4.53 12.78
N ILE A 115 20.68 4.03 12.03
CA ILE A 115 20.85 2.59 11.81
C ILE A 115 21.09 1.86 13.14
N VAL A 116 21.97 2.38 13.99
CA VAL A 116 22.24 1.80 15.32
C VAL A 116 20.99 1.81 16.20
N ASN A 117 20.25 2.92 16.22
CA ASN A 117 18.98 3.02 16.95
C ASN A 117 17.97 1.98 16.45
N ALA A 118 17.86 1.77 15.13
CA ALA A 118 16.98 0.77 14.55
C ALA A 118 17.40 -0.67 14.92
N LEU A 119 18.71 -0.96 14.97
CA LEU A 119 19.24 -2.26 15.40
C LEU A 119 18.85 -2.56 16.85
N ILE A 120 18.86 -1.55 17.74
CA ILE A 120 18.45 -1.69 19.14
C ILE A 120 16.93 -1.89 19.23
N ALA A 121 16.15 -1.11 18.48
CA ALA A 121 14.69 -1.13 18.55
C ALA A 121 14.04 -2.38 17.93
N VAL A 122 14.70 -3.01 16.93
CA VAL A 122 14.10 -4.11 16.15
C VAL A 122 15.01 -5.36 16.17
N PRO A 123 14.76 -6.33 17.08
CA PRO A 123 15.62 -7.51 17.23
C PRO A 123 15.75 -8.38 15.97
N ARG A 124 14.69 -8.45 15.17
CA ARG A 124 14.72 -9.19 13.89
C ARG A 124 15.65 -8.52 12.88
N PHE A 125 15.74 -7.19 12.87
CA PHE A 125 16.65 -6.47 11.99
C PHE A 125 18.11 -6.69 12.40
N TYR A 126 18.40 -6.65 13.70
CA TYR A 126 19.73 -6.97 14.23
C TYR A 126 20.25 -8.33 13.77
N THR A 127 19.43 -9.37 13.92
CA THR A 127 19.82 -10.71 13.48
C THR A 127 20.04 -10.76 11.97
N GLN A 128 19.21 -10.11 11.15
CA GLN A 128 19.42 -10.05 9.70
C GLN A 128 20.74 -9.39 9.33
N VAL A 129 21.13 -8.30 10.00
CA VAL A 129 22.43 -7.66 9.76
C VAL A 129 23.58 -8.60 10.13
N LEU A 130 23.49 -9.37 11.22
CA LEU A 130 24.51 -10.38 11.55
C LEU A 130 24.61 -11.49 10.48
N HIS A 131 23.47 -12.01 10.01
CA HIS A 131 23.47 -12.99 8.92
C HIS A 131 24.05 -12.41 7.63
N LEU A 132 23.77 -11.13 7.34
CA LEU A 132 24.30 -10.43 6.19
C LEU A 132 25.81 -10.23 6.31
N MET A 133 26.32 -9.81 7.48
CA MET A 133 27.76 -9.71 7.73
C MET A 133 28.45 -11.04 7.45
N ASN A 134 27.89 -12.15 7.94
CA ASN A 134 28.40 -13.50 7.67
C ASN A 134 28.38 -13.82 6.17
N LYS A 135 27.29 -13.51 5.46
CA LYS A 135 27.15 -13.74 4.01
C LYS A 135 28.15 -12.91 3.19
N MET A 136 28.52 -11.73 3.68
CA MET A 136 29.50 -10.84 3.07
C MET A 136 30.95 -11.15 3.51
N ASN A 137 31.18 -12.24 4.25
CA ASN A 137 32.49 -12.63 4.82
C ASN A 137 33.13 -11.53 5.68
N ILE A 138 32.31 -10.69 6.31
CA ILE A 138 32.75 -9.65 7.23
C ILE A 138 32.96 -10.30 8.60
N PRO A 139 34.06 -10.01 9.32
CA PRO A 139 34.29 -10.57 10.64
C PRO A 139 33.12 -10.23 11.58
N PRO A 140 32.70 -11.19 12.43
CA PRO A 140 31.58 -10.97 13.31
C PRO A 140 31.90 -9.86 14.33
N PRO A 141 30.93 -8.99 14.67
CA PRO A 141 31.15 -7.82 15.52
C PRO A 141 31.26 -8.16 17.01
N PHE A 142 31.44 -9.44 17.37
CA PHE A 142 31.51 -9.89 18.76
C PHE A 142 32.85 -9.60 19.44
N ARG A 143 33.83 -9.07 18.69
CA ARG A 143 35.13 -8.65 19.22
C ARG A 143 35.09 -7.17 19.60
N MET A 144 36.08 -6.72 20.38
CA MET A 144 36.22 -5.29 20.71
C MET A 144 36.21 -4.44 19.43
N ALA A 145 35.48 -3.32 19.47
CA ALA A 145 35.29 -2.47 18.30
C ALA A 145 36.64 -1.98 17.77
N LEU A 146 36.88 -2.19 16.47
CA LEU A 146 37.96 -1.54 15.76
C LEU A 146 37.69 -0.04 15.70
N PRO A 147 38.73 0.82 15.68
CA PRO A 147 38.53 2.26 15.52
C PRO A 147 37.71 2.54 14.26
N THR A 148 36.76 3.47 14.40
CA THR A 148 35.86 3.84 13.30
C THR A 148 36.68 4.31 12.10
N PRO A 149 36.52 3.69 10.92
CA PRO A 149 37.18 4.16 9.71
C PRO A 149 36.78 5.60 9.40
N PRO A 150 37.69 6.42 8.82
CA PRO A 150 37.33 7.76 8.38
C PRO A 150 36.19 7.66 7.35
N LEU A 151 35.20 8.54 7.49
CA LEU A 151 34.12 8.65 6.50
C LEU A 151 34.73 8.99 5.13
N PRO A 152 34.21 8.41 4.04
CA PRO A 152 34.63 8.79 2.70
C PRO A 152 34.40 10.30 2.49
N PRO A 153 35.28 10.97 1.72
CA PRO A 153 35.13 12.40 1.45
C PRO A 153 33.79 12.67 0.78
N GLU A 154 33.09 13.70 1.25
CA GLU A 154 31.81 14.13 0.70
C GLU A 154 32.04 14.60 -0.75
N VAL A 155 31.65 13.77 -1.72
CA VAL A 155 31.71 14.14 -3.13
C VAL A 155 30.69 15.25 -3.34
N PRO A 156 31.05 16.41 -3.92
CA PRO A 156 30.10 17.49 -4.16
C PRO A 156 28.86 16.97 -4.89
N ALA A 157 27.69 17.16 -4.27
CA ALA A 157 26.42 16.76 -4.86
C ALA A 157 26.27 17.40 -6.26
N PRO A 158 25.82 16.64 -7.29
CA PRO A 158 25.50 17.22 -8.58
C PRO A 158 24.47 18.35 -8.39
N PRO A 159 24.57 19.46 -9.15
CA PRO A 159 23.73 20.63 -8.95
C PRO A 159 22.25 20.25 -9.08
N LEU A 160 21.48 20.54 -8.03
CA LEU A 160 20.03 20.43 -8.02
C LEU A 160 19.45 21.23 -9.20
N PRO A 161 18.46 20.70 -9.95
CA PRO A 161 17.78 21.47 -10.98
C PRO A 161 17.11 22.71 -10.36
N PRO A 162 17.08 23.85 -11.07
CA PRO A 162 16.63 25.12 -10.51
C PRO A 162 15.14 25.04 -10.11
N PRO A 163 14.75 25.66 -8.98
CA PRO A 163 13.34 25.73 -8.60
C PRO A 163 12.57 26.57 -9.64
N HIS A 164 11.53 25.96 -10.21
CA HIS A 164 10.58 26.69 -11.05
C HIS A 164 9.99 27.84 -10.23
N SER A 165 10.28 29.05 -10.68
CA SER A 165 9.78 30.30 -10.14
C SER A 165 8.29 30.39 -10.40
N VAL A 166 7.46 30.18 -9.38
CA VAL A 166 6.07 30.65 -9.40
C VAL A 166 6.03 31.95 -8.64
N THR A 167 6.00 33.03 -9.41
CA THR A 167 5.75 34.40 -8.97
C THR A 167 4.38 34.50 -8.29
N ALA A 168 4.34 34.83 -7.00
CA ALA A 168 3.17 35.45 -6.35
C ALA A 168 3.53 36.14 -5.02
N LYS A 169 3.82 37.45 -5.14
CA LYS A 169 3.52 38.61 -4.26
C LYS A 169 3.52 38.45 -2.70
N PRO A 170 4.19 39.37 -1.96
CA PRO A 170 4.31 39.32 -0.50
C PRO A 170 3.07 39.91 0.21
N GLN A 171 2.55 39.21 1.22
CA GLN A 171 1.71 39.81 2.26
C GLN A 171 2.38 39.58 3.62
N SER A 172 2.62 40.70 4.28
CA SER A 172 3.30 40.91 5.55
C SER A 172 2.55 40.32 6.74
N ALA A 173 3.36 39.99 7.75
CA ALA A 173 3.07 39.72 9.15
C ALA A 173 1.70 40.19 9.69
N ASP A 174 0.97 39.26 10.29
CA ASP A 174 0.52 39.33 11.69
C ASP A 174 -0.12 37.98 12.07
N MET A 175 0.52 37.25 12.98
CA MET A 175 -0.07 36.07 13.62
C MET A 175 0.00 36.32 15.13
N SER A 176 -0.97 37.08 15.62
CA SER A 176 -1.27 37.25 17.04
C SER A 176 -2.72 36.84 17.27
N SER A 177 -2.90 35.71 17.96
CA SER A 177 -4.13 35.28 18.65
C SER A 177 -3.92 33.83 19.09
N ASP A 178 -4.31 33.34 20.26
CA ASP A 178 -4.84 33.88 21.51
C ASP A 178 -4.88 32.62 22.41
N GLU A 179 -4.22 32.63 23.56
CA GLU A 179 -4.25 31.52 24.51
C GLU A 179 -5.57 31.58 25.29
N SER A 180 -6.47 30.63 25.03
CA SER A 180 -7.69 30.47 25.84
C SER A 180 -7.68 29.10 26.52
N GLU A 181 -7.36 29.12 27.82
CA GLU A 181 -7.55 28.03 28.77
C GLU A 181 -9.06 27.74 28.91
N MET A 182 -9.47 26.50 28.63
CA MET A 182 -10.84 26.06 28.88
C MET A 182 -10.88 25.28 30.20
N GLY A 183 -11.49 25.88 31.22
CA GLY A 183 -11.72 25.27 32.52
C GLY A 183 -12.62 24.04 32.42
N SER A 184 -12.21 22.96 33.08
CA SER A 184 -12.97 21.73 33.24
C SER A 184 -14.10 21.96 34.27
N SER A 185 -15.35 21.79 33.84
CA SER A 185 -16.52 21.74 34.73
C SER A 185 -16.92 20.27 34.95
N ASP A 186 -16.76 19.80 36.19
CA ASP A 186 -17.37 18.59 36.73
C ASP A 186 -18.76 18.94 37.28
N GLU A 187 -19.79 18.28 36.75
CA GLU A 187 -21.05 17.97 37.44
C GLU A 187 -21.61 16.64 36.91
#